data_AF-A0A517XXE1-F1
#
_entry.id   AF-A0A517XXE1-F1
#
_cell.length_a   1.000
_cell.length_b   1.000
_cell.length_c   1.000
_cell.angle_alpha   90.00
_cell.angle_beta   90.00
_cell.angle_gamma   90.00
#
_symmetry.space_group_name_H-M   'P 1'
#
loop_
_entity.id
_entity.type
_entity.pdbx_description
1 polymer ?
#
loop_
_entity_poly.entity_id
_entity_poly.type
_entity_poly.pdbx_seq_one_letter_code
_entity_poly.pdbx_strand_id
1 'polypeptide(L)'
;MKIYDAGSLLAVGGNAATVFADFFAGNVDNRGGVKVAAKNLDGDKFIDVMTGGGKGDWAVATAYRGSALIGNTAAAMYEFLLDDTLNGVFVG
;
A
#
# COMPACT_ATOMS: atom_id res chain seq x y z
N MET A 1 -3.53 -0.10 6.83
CA MET A 1 -3.87 0.66 5.62
C MET A 1 -5.18 0.11 5.10
N LYS A 2 -6.16 0.98 4.83
CA LYS A 2 -7.44 0.60 4.24
C LYS A 2 -7.50 1.09 2.80
N ILE A 3 -7.94 0.21 1.90
CA ILE A 3 -8.25 0.52 0.50
C ILE A 3 -9.77 0.45 0.36
N TYR A 4 -10.37 1.46 -0.26
CA TYR A 4 -11.82 1.55 -0.43
C TYR A 4 -12.22 1.32 -1.89
N ASP A 5 -13.38 0.73 -2.10
CA ASP A 5 -14.00 0.67 -3.42
C ASP A 5 -14.50 2.06 -3.83
N ALA A 6 -13.97 2.59 -4.94
CA ALA A 6 -14.26 3.95 -5.38
C ALA A 6 -15.72 4.14 -5.81
N GLY A 7 -16.36 3.12 -6.39
CA GLY A 7 -17.77 3.18 -6.79
C GLY A 7 -18.69 3.36 -5.58
N SER A 8 -18.46 2.57 -4.53
CA SER A 8 -19.17 2.67 -3.26
C SER A 8 -18.91 4.02 -2.60
N LEU A 9 -17.65 4.50 -2.59
CA LEU A 9 -17.25 5.77 -1.98
C LEU A 9 -18.02 6.95 -2.59
N LEU A 10 -18.14 6.97 -3.92
CA LEU A 10 -18.91 7.97 -4.65
C LEU A 10 -20.41 7.84 -4.36
N ALA A 11 -20.95 6.62 -4.35
CA ALA A 11 -22.39 6.39 -4.18
C ALA A 11 -22.91 6.80 -2.80
N VAL A 12 -22.09 6.65 -1.76
CA VAL A 12 -22.46 6.93 -0.36
C VAL A 12 -21.89 8.25 0.16
N GLY A 13 -21.25 9.05 -0.70
CA GLY A 13 -20.68 10.35 -0.34
C GLY A 13 -19.62 10.27 0.77
N GLY A 14 -18.83 9.19 0.80
CA GLY A 14 -17.82 8.96 1.85
C GLY A 14 -18.31 8.17 3.07
N ASN A 15 -19.62 8.07 3.29
CA ASN A 15 -20.17 7.39 4.47
C ASN A 15 -20.28 5.88 4.27
N ALA A 16 -19.50 5.09 5.03
CA ALA A 16 -19.54 3.63 4.99
C ALA A 16 -19.19 3.00 3.62
N ALA A 17 -18.23 3.61 2.91
CA ALA A 17 -17.66 3.02 1.70
C ALA A 17 -17.14 1.61 1.98
N THR A 18 -17.35 0.70 1.04
CA THR A 18 -16.91 -0.69 1.15
C THR A 18 -15.38 -0.73 1.19
N VAL A 19 -14.85 -1.38 2.22
CA VAL A 19 -13.41 -1.64 2.32
C VAL A 19 -13.08 -2.82 1.40
N PHE A 20 -12.17 -2.57 0.47
CA PHE A 20 -11.67 -3.53 -0.51
C PHE A 20 -10.54 -4.39 0.06
N ALA A 21 -9.64 -3.75 0.82
CA ALA A 21 -8.57 -4.44 1.57
C ALA A 21 -8.22 -3.67 2.84
N ASP A 22 -7.85 -4.39 3.91
CA ASP A 22 -7.31 -3.82 5.14
C ASP A 22 -6.14 -4.66 5.66
N PHE A 23 -4.95 -4.09 5.68
CA PHE A 23 -3.71 -4.78 6.05
C PHE A 23 -2.66 -3.79 6.58
N PHE A 24 -1.66 -4.30 7.30
CA PHE A 24 -0.51 -3.48 7.70
C PHE A 24 0.53 -3.44 6.59
N ALA A 25 0.99 -2.22 6.26
CA ALA A 25 2.11 -2.00 5.36
C ALA A 25 3.27 -1.42 6.16
N GLY A 26 4.44 -2.05 6.11
CA GLY A 26 5.62 -1.67 6.89
C GLY A 26 5.52 -2.02 8.38
N ASN A 27 6.33 -1.33 9.20
CA ASN A 27 6.42 -1.56 10.63
C ASN A 27 5.17 -1.08 11.40
N VAL A 28 4.48 -2.01 12.06
CA VAL A 28 3.25 -1.76 12.84
C VAL A 28 3.45 -0.91 14.09
N ASP A 29 4.67 -0.83 14.60
CA ASP A 29 5.01 -0.02 15.78
C ASP A 29 5.44 1.40 15.41
N ASN A 30 5.73 1.64 14.14
CA ASN A 30 6.09 2.96 13.65
C ASN A 30 4.84 3.85 13.51
N ARG A 31 4.99 5.14 13.81
CA ARG A 31 3.97 6.20 13.69
C ARG A 31 4.38 7.33 12.74
N GLY A 32 5.51 7.20 12.06
CA GLY A 32 5.98 8.14 11.02
C GLY A 32 5.25 8.03 9.69
N GLY A 33 4.20 7.22 9.62
CA GLY A 33 3.35 7.02 8.45
C GLY A 33 3.96 6.05 7.43
N VAL A 34 3.29 5.95 6.28
CA VAL A 34 3.71 5.12 5.14
C VAL A 34 3.54 5.97 3.88
N LYS A 35 4.52 5.96 2.98
CA LYS A 35 4.39 6.56 1.65
C LYS A 35 3.67 5.58 0.75
N VAL A 36 2.75 6.04 -0.10
CA VAL A 36 1.93 5.16 -0.95
C VAL A 36 1.92 5.69 -2.37
N ALA A 37 2.10 4.78 -3.33
CA ALA A 37 1.89 5.00 -4.76
C ALA A 37 1.06 3.85 -5.34
N ALA A 38 0.36 4.12 -6.44
CA ALA A 38 -0.46 3.12 -7.13
C ALA A 38 -0.11 3.13 -8.61
N LYS A 39 0.19 1.96 -9.17
CA LYS A 39 0.58 1.79 -10.57
C LYS A 39 0.35 0.34 -10.99
N ASN A 40 0.14 0.10 -12.27
CA ASN A 40 0.21 -1.25 -12.81
C ASN A 40 1.70 -1.63 -12.98
N LEU A 41 2.19 -2.59 -12.19
CA LEU A 41 3.58 -3.01 -12.16
C LEU A 41 3.83 -4.33 -12.90
N ASP A 42 2.80 -5.16 -13.06
CA ASP A 42 2.91 -6.48 -13.70
C ASP A 42 2.12 -6.66 -15.00
N GLY A 43 1.42 -5.61 -15.45
CA GLY A 43 0.71 -5.56 -16.72
C GLY A 43 -0.67 -6.22 -16.71
N ASP A 44 -1.20 -6.58 -15.53
CA ASP A 44 -2.54 -7.15 -15.42
C ASP A 44 -3.65 -6.07 -15.44
N LYS A 45 -4.90 -6.46 -15.19
CA LYS A 45 -6.05 -5.54 -15.20
C LYS A 45 -6.30 -4.84 -13.87
N PHE A 46 -5.45 -5.06 -12.88
CA PHE A 46 -5.57 -4.59 -11.52
C PHE A 46 -4.41 -3.66 -11.19
N ILE A 47 -4.69 -2.59 -10.44
CA ILE A 47 -3.65 -1.66 -10.02
C ILE A 47 -2.96 -2.22 -8.79
N ASP A 48 -1.63 -2.20 -8.81
CA ASP A 48 -0.80 -2.57 -7.68
C ASP A 48 -0.57 -1.37 -6.76
N VAL A 49 -0.22 -1.67 -5.51
CA VAL A 49 0.07 -0.66 -4.49
C VAL A 49 1.51 -0.82 -4.06
N MET A 50 2.29 0.27 -4.15
CA MET A 50 3.63 0.32 -3.58
C MET A 50 3.61 1.16 -2.31
N THR A 51 4.32 0.68 -1.29
CA THR A 51 4.49 1.37 -0.02
C THR A 51 5.95 1.55 0.32
N GLY A 52 6.30 2.72 0.82
CA GLY A 52 7.64 3.03 1.34
C GLY A 52 7.60 3.25 2.85
N GLY A 53 8.62 2.73 3.54
CA GLY A 53 8.85 2.98 4.96
C GLY A 53 8.77 4.47 5.29
N GLY A 54 8.11 4.80 6.40
CA GLY A 54 7.97 6.18 6.87
C GLY A 54 9.18 6.67 7.66
N LYS A 55 9.05 7.88 8.20
CA LYS A 55 10.03 8.42 9.15
C LYS A 55 10.17 7.45 10.34
N GLY A 56 11.38 7.08 10.70
CA GLY A 56 11.73 6.17 11.79
C GLY A 56 11.84 4.71 11.34
N ASP A 57 11.65 4.42 10.06
CA ASP A 57 11.83 3.10 9.46
C ASP A 57 13.03 3.10 8.51
N TRP A 58 13.50 1.91 8.14
CA TRP A 58 14.45 1.74 7.05
C TRP A 58 13.87 2.18 5.72
N ALA A 59 14.73 2.48 4.74
CA ALA A 59 14.32 2.78 3.38
C ALA A 59 13.96 1.50 2.63
N VAL A 60 12.85 0.87 3.02
CA VAL A 60 12.28 -0.31 2.38
C VAL A 60 11.05 0.07 1.58
N ALA A 61 11.02 -0.36 0.31
CA ALA A 61 9.86 -0.24 -0.57
C ALA A 61 9.27 -1.63 -0.85
N THR A 62 7.98 -1.80 -0.58
CA THR A 62 7.25 -3.06 -0.79
C THR A 62 6.13 -2.82 -1.80
N ALA A 63 6.03 -3.65 -2.82
CA ALA A 63 4.92 -3.64 -3.76
C ALA A 63 3.96 -4.79 -3.46
N TYR A 64 2.66 -4.52 -3.47
CA TYR A 64 1.58 -5.47 -3.24
C TYR A 64 0.76 -5.67 -4.51
N ARG A 65 0.49 -6.94 -4.85
CA ARG A 65 -0.24 -7.29 -6.07
C ARG A 65 -1.72 -6.92 -5.97
N GLY A 66 -2.21 -6.15 -6.94
CA GLY A 66 -3.59 -5.67 -7.01
C GLY A 66 -4.62 -6.81 -7.00
N SER A 67 -4.39 -7.86 -7.78
CA SER A 67 -5.27 -9.05 -7.82
C SER A 67 -5.38 -9.78 -6.47
N ALA A 68 -4.34 -9.73 -5.62
CA ALA A 68 -4.39 -10.33 -4.29
C ALA A 68 -5.18 -9.45 -3.30
N LEU A 69 -5.10 -8.13 -3.45
CA LEU A 69 -5.82 -7.18 -2.60
C LEU A 69 -7.34 -7.32 -2.72
N ILE A 70 -7.86 -7.73 -3.89
CA ILE A 70 -9.28 -8.05 -4.09
C ILE A 70 -9.77 -9.15 -3.16
N GLY A 71 -8.90 -10.12 -2.85
CA GLY A 71 -9.16 -11.18 -1.89
C GLY A 71 -8.85 -10.79 -0.45
N ASN A 72 -8.73 -9.49 -0.15
CA ASN A 72 -8.24 -8.96 1.13
C ASN A 72 -6.93 -9.61 1.60
N THR A 73 -6.04 -9.93 0.64
CA THR A 73 -4.77 -10.58 0.91
C THR A 73 -3.62 -9.66 0.45
N ALA A 74 -2.78 -9.25 1.40
CA ALA A 74 -1.61 -8.42 1.10
C ALA A 74 -0.41 -9.30 0.73
N ALA A 75 -0.35 -9.73 -0.53
CA ALA A 75 0.79 -10.47 -1.07
C ALA A 75 1.84 -9.50 -1.64
N ALA A 76 3.02 -9.46 -1.02
CA ALA A 76 4.15 -8.72 -1.56
C ALA A 76 4.61 -9.38 -2.88
N MET A 77 4.65 -8.61 -3.96
CA MET A 77 5.25 -9.02 -5.23
C MET A 77 6.77 -8.76 -5.23
N TYR A 78 7.19 -7.65 -4.62
CA TYR A 78 8.57 -7.21 -4.53
C TYR A 78 8.78 -6.51 -3.18
N GLU A 79 9.98 -6.67 -2.65
CA GLU A 79 10.48 -5.88 -1.54
C GLU A 79 11.90 -5.43 -1.88
N PHE A 80 12.18 -4.15 -1.67
CA PHE A 80 13.46 -3.55 -1.97
C PHE A 80 13.95 -2.78 -0.76
N LEU A 81 15.03 -3.26 -0.15
CA LEU A 81 15.82 -2.50 0.82
C LEU A 81 16.77 -1.60 0.04
N LEU A 82 16.55 -0.28 0.07
CA LEU A 82 17.46 0.69 -0.52
C LEU A 82 18.64 0.96 0.42
N ASP A 83 18.33 1.16 1.69
CA ASP A 83 19.29 1.55 2.73
C ASP A 83 18.68 1.35 4.13
N ASP A 84 19.52 0.99 5.11
CA ASP A 84 19.12 0.76 6.50
C ASP A 84 19.41 1.96 7.44
N THR A 85 20.06 3.01 6.93
CA THR A 85 20.37 4.24 7.66
C THR A 85 19.44 5.40 7.31
N LEU A 86 18.83 5.35 6.14
CA LEU A 86 17.88 6.34 5.65
C LEU A 86 16.56 6.24 6.41
N ASN A 87 15.93 7.40 6.56
CA ASN A 87 14.75 7.63 7.40
C ASN A 87 13.44 7.41 6.62
N GLY A 88 13.33 6.25 5.98
CA GLY A 88 12.25 5.89 5.07
C GLY A 88 12.55 6.16 3.58
N VAL A 89 11.59 5.84 2.72
CA VAL A 89 11.71 5.96 1.26
C VAL A 89 10.43 6.47 0.62
N PHE A 90 10.57 7.26 -0.45
CA PHE A 90 9.45 7.69 -1.29
C PHE A 90 9.22 6.70 -2.43
N VAL A 91 7.95 6.50 -2.79
CA VAL A 91 7.50 5.64 -3.89
C VAL A 91 6.70 6.48 -4.89
N GLY A 92 6.77 6.16 -6.18
CA GLY A 92 6.11 6.89 -7.29
C GLY A 92 6.18 6.17 -8.62
#